data_AF-A0A959LGR9-F1
#
_entry.id   AF-A0A959LGR9-F1
#
_cell.length_a   1.000
_cell.length_b   1.000
_cell.length_c   1.000
_cell.angle_alpha   90.00
_cell.angle_beta   90.00
_cell.angle_gamma   90.00
#
_symmetry.space_group_name_H-M   'P 1'
#
loop_
_entity.id
_entity.type
_entity.pdbx_description
1 polymer ?
#
loop_
_entity_poly.entity_id
_entity_poly.type
_entity_poly.pdbx_seq_one_letter_code
_entity_poly.pdbx_strand_id
1 'polypeptide(L)'
;MNHEQPSDRLEALIKQKDLADLTTEERSLVLRELGDLKVYDRYRQIARQSQEALAADLPPAPPGLLHRIQASPQAMRPDHGKGPWLTRPIPAYQAAAALALAILLTGWWSSSPTPQPVREVLVTQVDTVYQTVVQIDTVFRDR
;
A
#
# COMPACT_ATOMS: atom_id res chain seq x y z
N MET A 1 -14.65 -31.44 1.09
CA MET A 1 -14.10 -30.43 0.17
C MET A 1 -13.01 -29.69 0.93
N ASN A 2 -11.74 -30.01 0.70
CA ASN A 2 -10.63 -29.33 1.36
C ASN A 2 -10.50 -27.93 0.74
N HIS A 3 -10.65 -26.89 1.55
CA HIS A 3 -10.30 -25.53 1.15
C HIS A 3 -8.78 -25.41 1.26
N GLU A 4 -8.07 -25.69 0.17
CA GLU A 4 -6.66 -25.31 0.08
C GLU A 4 -6.56 -23.79 0.23
N GLN A 5 -5.80 -23.34 1.23
CA GLN A 5 -5.63 -21.92 1.42
C GLN A 5 -4.82 -21.35 0.25
N PRO A 6 -5.13 -20.12 -0.21
CA PRO A 6 -4.42 -19.50 -1.33
C PRO A 6 -2.90 -19.40 -1.08
N SER A 7 -2.49 -19.35 0.18
CA SER A 7 -1.09 -19.43 0.62
C SER A 7 -0.40 -20.74 0.23
N ASP A 8 -1.08 -21.88 0.40
CA ASP A 8 -0.50 -23.20 0.17
C ASP A 8 -0.29 -23.43 -1.33
N ARG A 9 -1.24 -22.93 -2.13
CA ARG A 9 -1.15 -22.95 -3.59
C ARG A 9 -0.02 -22.06 -4.10
N LEU A 10 0.18 -20.88 -3.51
CA LEU A 10 1.31 -20.00 -3.85
C LEU A 10 2.65 -20.66 -3.53
N GLU A 11 2.76 -21.31 -2.37
CA GLU A 11 3.98 -22.02 -1.96
C GLU A 11 4.30 -23.18 -2.93
N ALA A 12 3.29 -23.94 -3.34
CA ALA A 12 3.45 -25.00 -4.35
C ALA A 12 3.95 -24.42 -5.69
N LEU A 13 3.39 -23.30 -6.14
CA LEU A 13 3.83 -22.63 -7.36
C LEU A 13 5.28 -22.16 -7.28
N ILE A 14 5.71 -21.60 -6.14
CA ILE A 14 7.11 -21.15 -5.94
C ILE A 14 8.09 -22.32 -6.03
N LYS A 15 7.73 -23.51 -5.53
CA LYS A 15 8.60 -24.70 -5.53
C LYS A 15 8.63 -25.42 -6.89
N GLN A 16 7.52 -25.41 -7.63
CA GLN A 16 7.35 -26.30 -8.78
C GLN A 16 7.56 -25.63 -10.15
N LYS A 17 7.22 -24.35 -10.31
CA LYS A 17 7.18 -23.71 -11.63
C LYS A 17 8.14 -22.54 -11.75
N ASP A 18 8.71 -22.37 -12.94
CA ASP A 18 9.42 -21.15 -13.35
C ASP A 18 8.42 -20.02 -13.66
N LEU A 19 8.88 -18.76 -13.58
CA LEU A 19 8.05 -17.60 -13.95
C LEU A 19 7.51 -17.69 -15.39
N ALA A 20 8.33 -18.25 -16.29
CA ALA A 20 7.99 -18.47 -17.68
C ALA A 20 6.84 -19.48 -17.86
N ASP A 21 6.73 -20.45 -16.94
CA ASP A 21 5.81 -21.58 -17.02
C ASP A 21 4.49 -21.34 -16.26
N LEU A 22 4.36 -20.19 -15.61
CA LEU A 22 3.11 -19.78 -14.96
C LEU A 22 2.03 -19.50 -16.00
N THR A 23 0.86 -20.10 -15.81
CA THR A 23 -0.33 -19.76 -16.59
C THR A 23 -0.81 -18.35 -16.27
N THR A 24 -1.67 -17.79 -17.12
CA THR A 24 -2.25 -16.45 -16.91
C THR A 24 -3.01 -16.35 -15.58
N GLU A 25 -3.69 -17.42 -15.16
CA GLU A 25 -4.39 -17.50 -13.88
C GLU A 25 -3.43 -17.59 -12.68
N GLU A 26 -2.32 -18.31 -12.82
CA GLU A 26 -1.32 -18.41 -11.77
C GLU A 26 -0.58 -17.08 -11.58
N ARG A 27 -0.30 -16.36 -12.68
CA ARG A 27 0.29 -15.02 -12.62
C ARG A 27 -0.62 -14.01 -11.93
N SER A 28 -1.92 -14.07 -12.17
CA SER A 28 -2.87 -13.16 -11.50
C SER A 28 -2.96 -13.46 -10.01
N LEU A 29 -2.90 -14.73 -9.61
CA LEU A 29 -2.80 -15.14 -8.20
C LEU A 29 -1.51 -14.63 -7.56
N VAL A 30 -0.37 -14.82 -8.22
CA VAL A 30 0.93 -14.32 -7.75
C VAL A 30 0.91 -12.80 -7.58
N LEU A 31 0.36 -12.06 -8.56
CA LEU A 31 0.23 -10.60 -8.47
C LEU A 31 -0.73 -10.18 -7.35
N ARG A 32 -1.80 -10.94 -7.11
CA ARG A 32 -2.76 -10.63 -6.03
C ARG A 32 -2.15 -10.82 -4.64
N GLU A 33 -1.41 -11.90 -4.44
CA GLU A 33 -0.87 -12.26 -3.12
C GLU A 33 0.48 -11.58 -2.82
N LEU A 34 1.37 -11.45 -3.81
CA LEU A 34 2.73 -10.90 -3.64
C LEU A 34 2.89 -9.47 -4.17
N GLY A 35 1.95 -8.97 -4.97
CA GLY A 35 1.99 -7.62 -5.54
C GLY A 35 2.99 -7.42 -6.68
N ASP A 36 4.02 -8.27 -6.81
CA ASP A 36 5.05 -8.18 -7.84
C ASP A 36 5.59 -9.56 -8.26
N LEU A 37 5.78 -9.74 -9.56
CA LEU A 37 6.39 -10.93 -10.15
C LEU A 37 7.89 -11.04 -9.82
N LYS A 38 8.59 -9.93 -9.59
CA LYS A 38 10.01 -9.95 -9.17
C LYS A 38 10.18 -10.55 -7.77
N VAL A 39 9.19 -10.32 -6.91
CA VAL A 39 9.17 -10.87 -5.55
C VAL A 39 9.00 -12.39 -5.60
N TYR A 40 8.12 -12.88 -6.49
CA TYR A 40 7.98 -14.32 -6.73
C TYR A 40 9.29 -14.99 -7.19
N ASP A 41 10.00 -14.40 -8.15
CA ASP A 41 11.27 -14.97 -8.64
C ASP A 41 12.35 -15.00 -7.54
N ARG A 42 12.40 -13.97 -6.69
CA ARG A 42 13.30 -13.95 -5.53
C ARG A 42 12.96 -15.05 -4.52
N TYR A 43 11.69 -15.25 -4.19
CA TYR A 43 11.27 -16.32 -3.28
C TYR A 43 11.63 -17.71 -3.83
N ARG A 44 11.51 -17.88 -5.14
CA ARG A 44 11.88 -19.12 -5.82
C ARG A 44 13.38 -19.40 -5.78
N GLN A 45 14.20 -18.38 -6.01
CA GLN A 45 15.66 -18.51 -5.89
C GLN A 45 16.06 -18.95 -4.47
N ILE A 46 15.44 -18.37 -3.44
CA ILE A 46 15.67 -18.75 -2.04
C ILE A 46 15.21 -20.20 -1.79
N ALA A 47 14.06 -20.60 -2.34
CA ALA A 47 13.54 -21.96 -2.19
C ALA A 47 14.45 -23.01 -2.85
N ARG A 48 15.06 -22.68 -4.01
CA ARG A 48 16.06 -23.55 -4.65
C ARG A 48 17.34 -23.65 -3.82
N GLN A 49 17.87 -22.51 -3.37
CA GLN A 49 19.07 -22.47 -2.55
C GLN A 49 18.90 -23.24 -1.24
N SER A 50 17.72 -23.18 -0.62
CA SER A 50 17.44 -23.93 0.61
C SER A 50 17.31 -25.43 0.35
N GLN A 51 16.69 -25.83 -0.76
CA GLN A 51 16.64 -27.24 -1.16
C GLN A 51 18.03 -27.80 -1.49
N GLU A 52 18.85 -27.04 -2.20
CA GLU A 52 20.24 -27.40 -2.49
C GLU A 52 21.07 -27.49 -1.21
N ALA A 53 20.87 -26.57 -0.27
CA ALA A 53 21.52 -26.62 1.04
C ALA A 53 21.06 -27.80 1.90
N LEU A 54 19.79 -28.19 1.82
CA LEU A 54 19.23 -29.37 2.49
C LEU A 54 19.71 -30.69 1.86
N ALA A 55 19.96 -30.69 0.54
CA ALA A 55 20.47 -31.84 -0.20
C ALA A 55 21.99 -31.99 -0.06
N ALA A 56 22.71 -30.89 0.16
CA ALA A 56 24.09 -30.94 0.59
C ALA A 56 24.12 -31.52 2.01
N ASP A 57 25.00 -32.51 2.26
CA ASP A 57 25.27 -33.06 3.58
C ASP A 57 25.69 -31.92 4.52
N LEU A 58 24.70 -31.32 5.19
CA LEU A 58 24.91 -30.27 6.16
C LEU A 58 25.70 -30.88 7.32
N PRO A 59 26.83 -30.28 7.70
CA PRO A 59 27.55 -30.73 8.88
C PRO A 59 26.61 -30.70 10.08
N PRO A 60 26.69 -31.70 10.98
CA PRO A 60 25.81 -31.76 12.14
C PRO A 60 25.87 -30.46 12.92
N ALA A 61 24.70 -29.95 13.31
CA ALA A 61 24.60 -28.69 14.03
C ALA A 61 25.50 -28.74 15.28
N PRO A 62 26.33 -27.71 15.53
CA PRO A 62 27.26 -27.74 16.64
C PRO A 62 26.50 -27.87 17.97
N PRO A 63 26.97 -28.73 18.89
CA PRO A 63 26.28 -28.95 20.16
C PRO A 63 26.15 -27.64 20.93
N GLY A 64 24.92 -27.30 21.34
CA GLY A 64 24.62 -26.08 22.09
C GLY A 64 24.10 -24.90 21.25
N LEU A 65 23.98 -25.03 19.93
CA LEU A 65 23.40 -23.97 19.09
C LEU A 65 21.93 -23.69 19.45
N LEU A 66 21.14 -24.74 19.74
CA LEU A 66 19.76 -24.59 20.22
C LEU A 66 19.69 -23.82 21.55
N HIS A 67 20.62 -24.07 22.48
CA HIS A 67 20.71 -23.33 23.73
C HIS A 67 21.06 -21.85 23.51
N ARG A 68 21.93 -21.54 22.54
CA ARG A 68 22.27 -20.14 22.19
C ARG A 68 21.11 -19.41 21.52
N ILE A 69 20.34 -20.09 20.66
CA ILE A 69 19.13 -19.51 20.04
C ILE A 69 18.06 -19.25 21.11
N GLN A 70 17.79 -20.23 21.98
CA GLN A 70 16.81 -20.10 23.06
C GLN A 70 17.20 -19.05 24.10
N ALA A 71 18.51 -18.81 24.30
CA ALA A 71 19.00 -17.74 25.17
C ALA A 71 18.97 -16.34 24.52
N SER A 72 18.79 -16.23 23.20
CA SER A 72 18.90 -14.96 22.47
C SER A 72 17.60 -14.23 22.04
N PRO A 73 16.36 -14.59 22.45
CA PRO A 73 15.19 -13.80 22.05
C PRO A 73 15.19 -12.38 22.64
N GLN A 74 16.01 -12.12 23.67
CA GLN A 74 16.17 -10.78 24.25
C GLN A 74 17.13 -9.89 23.47
N ALA A 75 18.05 -10.45 22.68
CA ALA A 75 19.06 -9.69 21.93
C ALA A 75 18.57 -9.16 20.57
N MET A 76 17.45 -9.69 20.05
CA MET A 76 16.84 -9.28 18.78
C MET A 76 15.64 -8.34 18.97
N ARG A 77 15.49 -7.69 20.13
CA ARG A 77 14.61 -6.52 20.20
C ARG A 77 15.28 -5.38 19.44
N PRO A 78 14.70 -4.87 18.33
CA PRO A 78 15.17 -3.62 17.78
C PRO A 78 15.01 -2.58 18.89
N ASP A 79 16.14 -2.11 19.39
CA ASP A 79 16.21 -0.99 20.30
C ASP A 79 15.66 0.20 19.52
N HIS A 80 14.34 0.43 19.65
CA HIS A 80 13.69 1.55 19.00
C HIS A 80 14.32 2.77 19.64
N GLY A 81 15.26 3.38 18.92
CA GLY A 81 16.05 4.55 19.29
C GLY A 81 15.17 5.77 19.56
N LYS A 82 14.38 5.71 20.62
CA LYS A 82 13.81 6.86 21.28
C LYS A 82 14.91 7.34 22.19
N GLY A 83 15.72 8.26 21.67
CA GLY A 83 16.71 8.98 22.48
C GLY A 83 16.04 9.52 23.76
N PRO A 84 16.82 9.78 24.83
CA PRO A 84 16.32 10.09 26.18
C PRO A 84 15.42 11.34 26.28
N TRP A 85 15.22 12.06 25.17
CA TRP A 85 14.33 13.20 25.05
C TRP A 85 12.87 12.83 24.80
N LEU A 86 12.59 11.68 24.19
CA LEU A 86 11.21 11.27 23.85
C LEU A 86 10.48 10.53 24.97
N THR A 87 11.17 10.20 26.05
CA THR A 87 10.64 9.44 27.20
C THR A 87 10.42 10.30 28.44
N ARG A 88 10.70 11.61 28.37
CA ARG A 88 10.42 12.51 29.50
C ARG A 88 8.90 12.66 29.66
N PRO A 89 8.32 12.34 30.83
CA PRO A 89 6.91 12.56 31.08
C PRO A 89 6.62 14.06 31.02
N ILE A 90 5.86 14.47 30.02
CA ILE A 90 5.37 15.85 29.90
C ILE A 90 4.22 16.01 30.89
N PRO A 91 4.23 17.03 31.76
CA PRO A 91 3.14 17.24 32.69
C PRO A 91 1.85 17.65 31.96
N ALA A 92 0.71 17.16 32.44
CA ALA A 92 -0.58 17.23 31.74
C ALA A 92 -1.01 18.64 31.32
N TYR A 93 -0.62 19.67 32.08
CA TYR A 93 -0.93 21.07 31.76
C TYR A 93 -0.27 21.55 30.46
N GLN A 94 0.93 21.04 30.13
CA GLN A 94 1.63 21.41 28.89
C GLN A 94 0.98 20.74 27.67
N ALA A 95 0.55 19.48 27.82
CA ALA A 95 -0.18 18.77 26.77
C ALA A 95 -1.54 19.43 26.48
N ALA A 96 -2.27 19.83 27.52
CA ALA A 96 -3.53 20.55 27.38
C ALA A 96 -3.35 21.92 26.69
N ALA A 97 -2.31 22.67 27.07
CA ALA A 97 -2.00 23.95 26.44
C ALA A 97 -1.63 23.79 24.96
N ALA A 98 -0.79 22.80 24.62
CA ALA A 98 -0.41 22.52 23.24
C ALA A 98 -1.63 22.13 22.38
N LEU A 99 -2.54 21.32 22.91
CA LEU A 99 -3.76 20.91 22.23
C LEU A 99 -4.69 22.11 21.98
N ALA A 100 -4.90 22.96 22.98
CA ALA A 100 -5.72 24.17 22.85
C ALA A 100 -5.16 25.13 21.79
N LEU A 101 -3.83 25.29 21.75
CA LEU A 101 -3.14 26.13 20.77
C LEU A 101 -3.26 25.57 19.36
N ALA A 102 -3.16 24.24 19.19
CA ALA A 102 -3.37 23.58 17.90
C ALA A 102 -4.78 23.82 17.37
N ILE A 103 -5.81 23.66 18.21
CA ILE A 103 -7.22 23.86 17.82
C ILE A 103 -7.47 25.31 17.40
N LEU A 104 -6.92 26.28 18.13
CA LEU A 104 -7.04 27.71 17.79
C LEU A 104 -6.40 28.03 16.45
N LEU A 105 -5.20 27.50 16.18
CA LEU A 105 -4.49 27.73 14.92
C LEU A 105 -5.21 27.09 13.72
N THR A 106 -5.70 25.86 13.87
CA THR A 106 -6.43 25.17 12.79
C THR A 106 -7.81 25.79 12.54
N GLY A 107 -8.51 26.19 13.60
CA GLY A 107 -9.83 26.83 13.50
C GLY A 107 -9.79 28.22 12.89
N TRP A 108 -8.69 28.96 13.10
CA TRP A 108 -8.49 30.26 12.48
C TRP A 108 -8.27 30.16 10.96
N TRP A 109 -7.50 29.16 10.51
CA TRP A 109 -7.20 28.99 9.08
C TRP A 109 -8.40 28.49 8.27
N SER A 110 -9.31 27.73 8.86
CA SER A 110 -10.50 27.19 8.18
C SER A 110 -11.61 28.23 7.90
N SER A 111 -11.51 29.45 8.43
CA SER A 111 -12.50 30.52 8.21
C SER A 111 -12.22 31.38 6.98
N SER A 112 -11.24 31.02 6.14
CA SER A 112 -11.02 31.70 4.87
C SER A 112 -12.13 31.31 3.89
N PRO A 113 -12.88 32.27 3.30
CA PRO A 113 -13.99 31.96 2.43
C PRO A 113 -13.47 31.24 1.18
N THR A 114 -13.85 29.97 1.03
CA THR A 114 -13.55 29.18 -0.16
C THR A 114 -14.24 29.84 -1.36
N PRO A 115 -13.51 30.26 -2.41
CA PRO A 115 -14.15 30.72 -3.63
C PRO A 115 -14.98 29.56 -4.20
N GLN A 116 -16.29 29.77 -4.36
CA GLN A 116 -17.16 28.77 -4.96
C GLN A 116 -16.71 28.54 -6.41
N PRO A 117 -16.53 27.28 -6.86
CA PRO A 117 -16.17 27.02 -8.24
C PRO A 117 -17.32 27.45 -9.15
N VAL A 118 -17.07 28.42 -10.01
CA VAL A 118 -17.99 28.79 -11.09
C VAL A 118 -18.17 27.55 -11.96
N ARG A 119 -19.41 27.09 -12.09
CA ARG A 119 -19.74 25.93 -12.92
C ARG A 119 -19.57 26.33 -14.38
N GLU A 120 -18.42 26.02 -14.97
CA GLU A 120 -18.21 26.19 -16.40
C GLU A 120 -19.16 25.23 -17.13
N VAL A 121 -20.23 25.79 -17.72
CA VAL A 121 -21.09 25.05 -18.64
C VAL A 121 -20.27 24.87 -19.91
N LEU A 122 -19.72 23.68 -20.11
CA LEU A 122 -19.17 23.24 -21.39
C LEU A 122 -20.30 23.25 -22.42
N VAL A 123 -20.45 24.35 -23.14
CA VAL A 123 -21.19 24.39 -24.40
C VAL A 123 -20.34 23.62 -25.40
N THR A 124 -20.61 22.33 -25.55
CA THR A 124 -20.10 21.56 -26.70
C THR A 124 -20.72 22.14 -27.96
N GLN A 125 -20.01 23.06 -28.58
CA GLN A 125 -20.32 23.58 -29.90
C GLN A 125 -20.03 22.47 -30.91
N VAL A 126 -21.07 21.70 -31.25
CA VAL A 126 -21.00 20.70 -32.32
C VAL A 126 -21.08 21.46 -33.63
N ASP A 127 -19.98 21.46 -34.39
CA ASP A 127 -19.95 21.95 -35.77
C ASP A 127 -20.84 21.08 -36.66
N THR A 128 -22.12 21.40 -36.73
CA THR A 128 -22.96 20.97 -37.85
C THR A 128 -22.95 22.07 -38.89
N VAL A 129 -21.90 22.06 -39.72
CA VAL A 129 -21.97 22.73 -41.02
C VAL A 129 -22.92 21.91 -41.87
N TYR A 130 -23.87 22.62 -42.49
CA TYR A 130 -24.89 22.21 -43.46
C TYR A 130 -26.32 22.04 -42.93
N GLN A 131 -27.15 22.92 -43.50
CA GLN A 131 -28.60 22.85 -43.72
C GLN A 131 -29.52 23.52 -42.68
N THR A 132 -29.62 24.84 -42.88
CA THR A 132 -30.88 25.52 -43.23
C THR A 132 -32.13 25.14 -42.42
N VAL A 133 -32.49 25.95 -41.43
CA VAL A 133 -33.85 26.48 -41.30
C VAL A 133 -33.77 27.91 -40.75
N VAL A 134 -34.21 28.85 -41.57
CA VAL A 134 -34.55 30.23 -41.17
C VAL A 134 -35.79 30.15 -40.29
N GLN A 135 -35.76 30.74 -39.10
CA GLN A 135 -36.94 31.42 -38.56
C GLN A 135 -36.55 32.42 -37.47
N ILE A 136 -36.79 33.69 -37.80
CA ILE A 136 -36.75 34.85 -36.93
C ILE A 136 -37.98 34.75 -36.01
N ASP A 137 -37.80 34.97 -34.71
CA ASP A 137 -38.86 35.56 -33.88
C ASP A 137 -38.23 36.36 -32.73
N THR A 138 -37.97 37.63 -32.99
CA THR A 138 -37.82 38.65 -31.96
C THR A 138 -39.19 38.87 -31.32
N VAL A 139 -39.42 38.33 -30.12
CA VAL A 139 -40.54 38.78 -29.28
C VAL A 139 -40.01 39.84 -28.33
N PHE A 140 -40.21 41.10 -28.69
CA PHE A 140 -40.24 42.18 -27.72
C PHE A 140 -41.45 42.01 -26.81
N ARG A 141 -41.26 42.09 -25.49
CA ARG A 141 -42.29 42.61 -24.60
C ARG A 141 -41.67 43.49 -23.52
N ASP A 142 -41.96 44.77 -23.65
CA ASP A 142 -41.80 45.85 -22.67
C ASP A 142 -42.48 45.52 -21.33
N ARG A 143 -41.76 45.68 -20.22
CA ARG A 143 -41.97 46.70 -19.18
C ARG A 143 -41.05 46.44 -17.99
#